data_AF-A0A2E7CJC0-F1
#
_entry.id   AF-A0A2E7CJC0-F1
#
_cell.length_a   1.000
_cell.length_b   1.000
_cell.length_c   1.000
_cell.angle_alpha   90.00
_cell.angle_beta   90.00
_cell.angle_gamma   90.00
#
_symmetry.space_group_name_H-M   'P 1'
#
loop_
_entity.id
_entity.type
_entity.pdbx_description
1 polymer ?
#
loop_
_entity_poly.entity_id
_entity_poly.type
_entity_poly.pdbx_seq_one_letter_code
_entity_poly.pdbx_strand_id
1 'polypeptide(L)'
;MKDSCYKKIKRSYKVFPSARASQAIAKCRKGKGKVRKSKKGSSLKRWSAEKWVDTRTGKPCGAKTKKKQYCRPSKRVSSKTPRTTKEISSSQKRANIKRKSAGKRASSIRRKNS
;
A
#
# COMPACT_ATOMS: atom_id res chain seq x y z
N MET A 1 -2.43 24.09 -15.09
CA MET A 1 -1.54 25.23 -14.84
C MET A 1 -0.11 24.93 -15.28
N LYS A 2 0.52 25.86 -16.02
CA LYS A 2 1.93 25.78 -16.44
C LYS A 2 2.81 26.27 -15.28
N ASP A 3 3.54 25.37 -14.64
CA ASP A 3 4.40 25.66 -13.47
C ASP A 3 5.80 26.16 -13.86
N SER A 4 6.59 26.60 -12.87
CA SER A 4 7.96 27.09 -13.11
C SER A 4 8.86 26.05 -13.78
N CYS A 5 8.66 24.75 -13.52
CA CYS A 5 9.35 23.67 -14.22
C CYS A 5 8.94 23.59 -15.70
N TYR A 6 7.65 23.68 -16.01
CA TYR A 6 7.19 23.72 -17.39
C TYR A 6 7.78 24.91 -18.15
N LYS A 7 7.73 26.12 -17.58
CA LYS A 7 8.28 27.34 -18.21
C LYS A 7 9.80 27.24 -18.43
N LYS A 8 10.55 26.79 -17.41
CA LYS A 8 12.00 26.60 -17.49
C LYS A 8 12.38 25.62 -18.61
N ILE A 9 11.78 24.42 -18.60
CA ILE A 9 12.14 23.39 -19.57
C ILE A 9 11.66 23.73 -20.98
N LYS A 10 10.50 24.37 -21.14
CA LYS A 10 10.04 24.82 -22.47
C LYS A 10 11.03 25.79 -23.12
N ARG A 11 11.70 26.66 -22.34
CA ARG A 11 12.71 27.59 -22.85
C ARG A 11 14.04 26.89 -23.22
N SER A 12 14.37 25.77 -22.56
CA SER A 12 15.67 25.09 -22.74
C SER A 12 15.71 24.05 -23.87
N TYR A 13 14.56 23.67 -24.46
CA TYR A 13 14.49 22.62 -25.47
C TYR A 13 13.97 23.16 -26.80
N LYS A 14 14.72 22.94 -27.89
CA LYS A 14 14.36 23.35 -29.26
C LYS A 14 13.09 22.67 -29.78
N VAL A 15 12.88 21.39 -29.45
CA VAL A 15 11.70 20.60 -29.84
C VAL A 15 10.83 20.31 -28.62
N PHE A 16 9.60 20.84 -28.63
CA PHE A 16 8.66 20.76 -27.52
C PHE A 16 7.21 20.56 -28.00
N PRO A 17 6.45 19.58 -27.48
CA PRO A 17 6.84 18.59 -26.48
C PRO A 17 7.71 17.47 -27.10
N SER A 18 8.76 17.06 -26.39
CA SER A 18 9.57 15.88 -26.73
C SER A 18 9.69 14.94 -25.53
N ALA A 19 10.09 13.68 -25.78
CA ALA A 19 10.30 12.70 -24.70
C ALA A 19 11.35 13.19 -23.68
N ARG A 20 12.44 13.81 -24.14
CA ARG A 20 13.49 14.37 -23.29
C ARG A 20 13.01 15.61 -22.51
N ALA A 21 12.28 16.53 -23.15
CA ALA A 21 11.70 17.68 -22.47
C ALA A 21 10.67 17.25 -21.39
N SER A 22 9.85 16.24 -21.69
CA SER A 22 8.87 15.69 -20.75
C SER A 22 9.54 15.07 -19.52
N GLN A 23 10.62 14.32 -19.73
CA GLN A 23 11.43 13.76 -18.64
C GLN A 23 12.07 14.85 -17.78
N ALA A 24 12.61 15.92 -18.38
CA ALA A 24 13.22 17.02 -17.65
C ALA A 24 12.20 17.82 -16.80
N ILE A 25 10.97 18.01 -17.31
CA ILE A 25 9.87 18.58 -16.50
C ILE A 25 9.58 17.69 -15.30
N ALA A 26 9.49 16.37 -15.49
CA ALA A 26 9.22 15.43 -14.40
C ALA A 26 10.34 15.43 -13.35
N LYS A 27 11.62 15.46 -13.77
CA LYS A 27 12.77 15.57 -12.87
C LYS A 27 12.75 16.87 -12.07
N CYS A 28 12.51 18.01 -12.71
CA CYS A 28 12.37 19.30 -12.04
C CYS A 28 11.24 19.28 -10.99
N ARG A 29 10.07 18.73 -11.34
CA ARG A 29 8.94 18.63 -10.41
C ARG A 29 9.25 17.72 -9.22
N LYS A 30 9.91 16.58 -9.45
CA LYS A 30 10.36 15.68 -8.39
C LYS A 30 11.35 16.36 -7.44
N GLY A 31 12.35 17.07 -7.97
CA GLY A 31 13.33 17.81 -7.16
C GLY A 31 12.69 18.90 -6.29
N LYS A 32 11.60 19.52 -6.77
CA LYS A 32 10.80 20.49 -5.98
C LYS A 32 9.76 19.85 -5.05
N GLY A 33 9.80 18.53 -4.83
CA GLY A 33 8.82 17.82 -4.00
C GLY A 33 7.39 17.77 -4.57
N LYS A 34 7.17 18.26 -5.80
CA LYS A 34 5.88 18.19 -6.51
C LYS A 34 5.68 16.80 -7.11
N VAL A 35 5.45 15.83 -6.24
CA VAL A 35 5.07 14.46 -6.62
C VAL A 35 3.56 14.34 -6.76
N ARG A 36 3.09 13.48 -7.68
CA ARG A 36 1.66 13.14 -7.76
C ARG A 36 1.25 12.39 -6.48
N LYS A 37 0.57 13.08 -5.56
CA LYS A 37 -0.03 12.49 -4.37
C LYS A 37 -1.39 11.90 -4.74
N SER A 38 -1.44 10.59 -4.96
CA SER A 38 -2.70 9.87 -5.25
C SER A 38 -3.21 9.13 -4.02
N LYS A 39 -4.53 8.90 -3.93
CA LYS A 39 -5.16 8.06 -2.89
C LYS A 39 -4.59 6.63 -2.89
N LYS A 40 -4.22 6.11 -4.07
CA LYS A 40 -3.55 4.81 -4.23
C LYS A 40 -2.15 4.84 -3.64
N GLY A 41 -1.37 5.89 -3.92
CA GLY A 41 -0.02 6.07 -3.38
C GLY A 41 0.00 6.23 -1.86
N SER A 42 -0.95 6.97 -1.27
CA SER A 42 -1.05 7.07 0.19
C SER A 42 -1.44 5.73 0.82
N SER A 43 -2.31 4.95 0.18
CA SER A 43 -2.68 3.61 0.64
C SER A 43 -1.49 2.65 0.62
N LEU A 44 -0.63 2.71 -0.41
CA LEU A 44 0.58 1.89 -0.49
C LEU A 44 1.63 2.30 0.56
N LYS A 45 1.78 3.61 0.82
CA LYS A 45 2.62 4.10 1.91
C LYS A 45 2.13 3.62 3.27
N ARG A 46 0.80 3.66 3.52
CA ARG A 46 0.20 3.11 4.73
C ARG A 46 0.44 1.60 4.85
N TRP A 47 0.21 0.85 3.77
CA TRP A 47 0.49 -0.59 3.74
C TRP A 47 1.95 -0.88 4.13
N SER A 48 2.90 -0.10 3.61
CA SER A 48 4.32 -0.23 3.96
C SER A 48 4.59 0.07 5.44
N ALA A 49 3.96 1.12 5.99
CA ALA A 49 4.09 1.50 7.40
C ALA A 49 3.45 0.50 8.39
N GLU A 50 2.40 -0.21 7.96
CA GLU A 50 1.69 -1.22 8.76
C GLU A 50 2.50 -2.51 8.99
N LYS A 51 3.62 -2.69 8.27
CA LYS A 51 4.53 -3.84 8.36
C LYS A 51 3.76 -5.18 8.27
N TRP A 52 3.19 -5.45 7.10
CA TRP A 52 2.39 -6.64 6.86
C TRP A 52 3.22 -7.92 6.89
N VAL A 53 2.77 -8.89 7.67
CA VAL A 53 3.43 -10.18 7.83
C VAL A 53 2.45 -11.32 7.56
N ASP A 54 2.97 -12.45 7.10
CA ASP A 54 2.21 -13.67 6.99
C ASP A 54 2.00 -14.29 8.38
N THR A 55 0.74 -14.47 8.76
CA THR A 55 0.35 -15.05 10.05
C THR A 55 0.79 -16.49 10.26
N ARG A 56 1.11 -17.23 9.19
CA ARG A 56 1.58 -18.63 9.28
C ARG A 56 3.07 -18.74 9.53
N THR A 57 3.86 -17.88 8.89
CA THR A 57 5.32 -18.00 8.83
C THR A 57 6.05 -16.87 9.54
N GLY A 58 5.37 -15.77 9.89
CA GLY A 58 5.97 -14.57 10.46
C GLY A 58 6.81 -13.75 9.46
N LYS A 59 6.96 -14.20 8.22
CA LYS A 59 7.75 -13.52 7.19
C LYS A 59 7.01 -12.31 6.61
N PRO A 60 7.72 -11.30 6.06
CA PRO A 60 7.10 -10.20 5.35
C PRO A 60 6.18 -10.67 4.22
N CYS A 61 5.00 -10.06 4.13
CA CYS A 61 4.05 -10.36 3.05
C CYS A 61 4.59 -9.93 1.69
N GLY A 62 4.22 -10.65 0.62
CA GLY A 62 4.66 -10.34 -0.74
C GLY A 62 6.02 -10.93 -1.11
N ALA A 63 6.64 -11.69 -0.21
CA ALA A 63 7.78 -12.53 -0.55
C ALA A 63 7.37 -13.58 -1.59
N LYS A 64 8.23 -13.85 -2.58
CA LYS A 64 8.01 -14.92 -3.57
C LYS A 64 8.04 -16.28 -2.86
N THR A 65 6.88 -16.78 -2.45
CA THR A 65 6.74 -18.09 -1.81
C THR A 65 5.72 -18.95 -2.54
N LYS A 66 6.00 -20.26 -2.70
CA LYS A 66 5.08 -21.22 -3.34
C LYS A 66 3.78 -21.47 -2.54
N LYS A 67 3.76 -21.12 -1.24
CA LYS A 67 2.62 -21.36 -0.34
C LYS A 67 1.70 -20.12 -0.26
N LYS A 68 0.39 -20.35 -0.14
CA LYS A 68 -0.61 -19.30 0.11
C LYS A 68 -0.30 -18.57 1.42
N GLN A 69 -0.06 -17.26 1.31
CA GLN A 69 0.21 -16.35 2.44
C GLN A 69 -1.09 -15.82 3.01
N TYR A 70 -1.17 -15.73 4.34
CA TYR A 70 -2.27 -15.07 5.04
C TYR A 70 -1.75 -13.80 5.69
N CYS A 71 -1.74 -12.72 4.92
CA CYS A 71 -1.12 -11.47 5.33
C CYS A 71 -2.03 -10.63 6.23
N ARG A 72 -1.42 -10.02 7.25
CA ARG A 72 -2.11 -9.13 8.18
C ARG A 72 -1.14 -8.09 8.75
N PRO A 73 -1.59 -6.87 9.10
CA PRO A 73 -0.68 -5.83 9.60
C PRO A 73 -0.16 -6.17 10.99
N SER A 74 1.12 -5.86 11.22
CA SER A 74 1.74 -6.02 12.55
C SER A 74 1.54 -4.78 13.42
N LYS A 75 1.45 -3.60 12.78
CA LYS A 75 1.30 -2.31 13.45
C LYS A 75 0.06 -1.59 12.94
N ARG A 76 -0.62 -0.90 13.85
CA ARG A 76 -1.72 0.00 13.52
C ARG A 76 -1.15 1.36 13.14
N VAL A 77 -1.57 1.88 11.98
CA VAL A 77 -1.12 3.18 11.48
C VAL A 77 -2.29 4.14 11.29
N SER A 78 -3.50 3.64 11.03
CA SER A 78 -4.69 4.49 10.96
C SER A 78 -5.96 3.75 11.35
N SER A 79 -7.09 4.46 11.37
CA SER A 79 -8.44 3.88 11.51
C SER A 79 -8.79 2.88 10.40
N LYS A 80 -8.16 3.02 9.22
CA LYS A 80 -8.34 2.12 8.08
C LYS A 80 -7.50 0.85 8.16
N THR A 81 -6.60 0.74 9.14
CA THR A 81 -5.84 -0.49 9.36
C THR A 81 -6.79 -1.57 9.90
N PRO A 82 -6.89 -2.75 9.24
CA PRO A 82 -7.68 -3.86 9.76
C PRO A 82 -7.06 -4.39 11.05
N ARG A 83 -7.80 -5.23 11.81
CA ARG A 83 -7.26 -5.77 13.07
C ARG A 83 -5.90 -6.42 12.85
N THR A 84 -4.93 -6.08 13.67
CA THR A 84 -3.55 -6.58 13.59
C THR A 84 -3.47 -8.05 13.97
N THR A 85 -2.30 -8.66 13.76
CA THR A 85 -2.03 -10.05 14.17
C THR A 85 -2.21 -10.29 15.67
N LYS A 86 -1.93 -9.27 16.49
CA LYS A 86 -2.04 -9.30 17.96
C LYS A 86 -3.48 -9.13 18.46
N GLU A 87 -4.32 -8.44 17.70
CA GLU A 87 -5.73 -8.20 18.06
C GLU A 87 -6.66 -9.38 17.71
N ILE A 88 -6.13 -10.46 17.14
CA ILE A 88 -6.90 -11.69 16.89
C ILE A 88 -6.60 -12.71 17.97
N SER A 89 -7.63 -13.06 18.74
CA SER A 89 -7.54 -14.13 19.73
C SER A 89 -7.35 -15.51 19.08
N SER A 90 -6.68 -16.41 19.80
CA SER A 90 -6.56 -17.82 19.41
C SER A 90 -7.94 -18.47 19.17
N SER A 91 -8.94 -18.14 20.00
CA SER A 91 -10.32 -18.60 19.86
C SER A 91 -10.96 -18.16 18.54
N GLN A 92 -10.77 -16.91 18.13
CA GLN A 92 -11.27 -16.40 16.85
C GLN A 92 -10.61 -17.09 15.65
N LYS A 93 -9.31 -17.41 15.75
CA LYS A 93 -8.61 -18.20 14.72
C LYS A 93 -9.20 -19.60 14.62
N ARG A 94 -9.33 -20.30 15.75
CA ARG A 94 -9.88 -21.67 15.82
C ARG A 94 -11.31 -21.73 15.29
N ALA A 95 -12.16 -20.80 15.69
CA ALA A 95 -13.53 -20.70 15.20
C ALA A 95 -13.58 -20.53 13.67
N ASN A 96 -12.72 -19.69 13.10
CA ASN A 96 -12.65 -19.50 11.66
C ASN A 96 -12.10 -20.71 10.90
N ILE A 97 -11.16 -21.46 11.49
CA ILE A 97 -10.68 -22.72 10.94
C ILE A 97 -11.83 -23.73 10.93
N LYS A 98 -12.51 -23.94 12.07
CA LYS A 98 -13.66 -24.85 12.20
C LYS A 98 -14.76 -24.53 11.18
N ARG A 99 -15.10 -23.26 10.98
CA ARG A 99 -16.08 -22.83 9.97
C ARG A 99 -15.66 -23.22 8.55
N LYS A 100 -14.40 -22.97 8.18
CA LYS A 100 -13.87 -23.33 6.86
C LYS A 100 -13.86 -24.84 6.65
N SER A 101 -13.47 -25.61 7.66
CA SER A 101 -13.50 -27.08 7.62
C SER A 101 -14.92 -27.61 7.44
N ALA A 102 -15.93 -26.92 7.97
CA ALA A 102 -17.35 -27.24 7.76
C ALA A 102 -17.95 -26.69 6.45
N GLY A 103 -17.11 -26.29 5.47
CA GLY A 103 -17.56 -25.73 4.19
C GLY A 103 -18.13 -24.30 4.26
N LYS A 104 -18.15 -23.67 5.44
CA LYS A 104 -18.73 -22.33 5.64
C LYS A 104 -17.66 -21.24 5.47
N ARG A 105 -18.10 -20.06 5.00
CA ARG A 105 -17.22 -18.88 4.94
C ARG A 105 -16.78 -18.46 6.34
N ALA A 106 -15.49 -18.14 6.47
CA ALA A 106 -14.92 -17.57 7.70
C ALA A 106 -15.61 -16.23 8.03
N SER A 107 -15.79 -15.98 9.33
CA SER A 107 -16.32 -14.72 9.82
C SER A 107 -15.37 -13.57 9.52
N SER A 108 -15.95 -12.41 9.24
CA SER A 108 -15.19 -11.22 8.90
C SER A 108 -14.50 -10.67 10.15
N ILE A 109 -13.18 -10.76 10.21
CA ILE A 109 -12.37 -10.16 11.28
C ILE A 109 -12.11 -8.69 10.93
N ARG A 110 -13.19 -7.91 10.79
CA ARG A 110 -13.15 -6.46 10.61
C ARG A 110 -13.19 -5.78 11.96
N ARG A 111 -12.59 -4.59 12.07
CA ARG A 111 -12.95 -3.68 13.15
C ARG A 111 -14.40 -3.25 12.91
N LYS A 112 -15.22 -3.25 13.96
CA LYS A 112 -16.40 -2.40 13.97
C LYS A 112 -15.88 -0.96 14.01
N ASN A 113 -16.36 -0.10 13.11
CA ASN A 113 -16.13 1.32 13.26
C ASN A 113 -16.96 1.74 14.48
N SER A 114 -16.28 2.26 15.51
CA SER A 114 -16.90 3.15 16.48
C SER A 114 -16.77 4.55 15.91
#